data_AF-A0A9E2J514-F1
#
_entry.id   AF-A0A9E2J514-F1
#
_cell.length_a   1.000
_cell.length_b   1.000
_cell.length_c   1.000
_cell.angle_alpha   90.00
_cell.angle_beta   90.00
_cell.angle_gamma   90.00
#
_symmetry.space_group_name_H-M   'P 1'
#
loop_
_entity.id
_entity.type
_entity.pdbx_description
1 polymer ?
#
loop_
_entity_poly.entity_id
_entity_poly.type
_entity_poly.pdbx_seq_one_letter_code
_entity_poly.pdbx_strand_id
1 'polypeptide(L)'
;MYNSQSYSRSSNRANAYLVKEILDADPKKLLLKIYDFAIVNSKRGDLAKTNNALSALINALNFDTEETKKISIGLMKLYQFCQEQMRQKNFNIVVNILSDLRETWLTVFRTADK
;
A
#
# COMPACT_ATOMS: atom_id res chain seq x y z
N MET A 1 -29.74 0.37 -39.85
CA MET A 1 -29.66 -0.38 -38.59
C MET A 1 -28.23 -0.25 -38.08
N TYR A 2 -28.02 0.45 -36.97
CA TYR A 2 -26.69 0.80 -36.47
C TYR A 2 -26.02 -0.39 -35.78
N ASN A 3 -24.73 -0.57 -36.07
CA ASN A 3 -23.88 -1.68 -35.68
C ASN A 3 -23.59 -1.67 -34.17
N SER A 4 -23.71 -2.80 -33.50
CA SER A 4 -23.51 -2.96 -32.06
C SER A 4 -22.03 -2.94 -31.68
N GLN A 5 -21.66 -2.01 -30.80
CA GLN A 5 -20.32 -1.85 -30.25
C GLN A 5 -20.06 -2.93 -29.17
N SER A 6 -19.11 -3.83 -29.42
CA SER A 6 -18.62 -4.78 -28.42
C SER A 6 -17.65 -4.07 -27.47
N TYR A 7 -18.09 -3.75 -26.24
CA TYR A 7 -17.20 -3.27 -25.19
C TYR A 7 -16.32 -4.42 -24.69
N SER A 8 -15.02 -4.34 -25.02
CA SER A 8 -13.98 -5.20 -24.44
C SER A 8 -13.95 -5.02 -22.92
N ARG A 9 -14.52 -5.98 -22.19
CA ARG A 9 -14.27 -6.16 -20.76
C ARG A 9 -12.86 -6.74 -20.61
N SER A 10 -11.87 -5.87 -20.46
CA SER A 10 -10.55 -6.27 -19.97
C SER A 10 -10.73 -6.87 -18.57
N SER A 11 -10.73 -8.19 -18.52
CA SER A 11 -10.87 -8.96 -17.29
C SER A 11 -9.56 -8.89 -16.53
N ASN A 12 -9.50 -7.96 -15.57
CA ASN A 12 -8.51 -7.95 -14.51
C ASN A 12 -8.80 -9.11 -13.53
N ARG A 13 -8.79 -10.36 -14.04
CA ARG A 13 -8.87 -11.56 -13.22
C ARG A 13 -7.49 -11.75 -12.63
N ALA A 14 -7.28 -11.18 -11.45
CA ALA A 14 -6.19 -11.61 -10.58
C ALA A 14 -6.22 -13.15 -10.54
N ASN A 15 -5.08 -13.77 -10.83
CA ASN A 15 -4.96 -15.21 -10.95
C ASN A 15 -5.49 -15.85 -9.65
N ALA A 16 -6.47 -16.75 -9.72
CA ALA A 16 -7.17 -17.26 -8.53
C ALA A 16 -6.21 -17.87 -7.50
N TYR A 17 -5.09 -18.42 -7.96
CA TYR A 17 -3.97 -18.89 -7.13
C TYR A 17 -3.28 -17.75 -6.36
N LEU A 18 -3.06 -16.60 -7.00
CA LEU A 18 -2.45 -15.43 -6.38
C LEU A 18 -3.39 -14.83 -5.32
N VAL A 19 -4.70 -14.83 -5.59
CA VAL A 19 -5.73 -14.41 -4.63
C VAL A 19 -5.77 -15.36 -3.43
N LYS A 20 -5.73 -16.67 -3.67
CA LYS A 20 -5.68 -17.67 -2.60
C LYS A 20 -4.42 -17.55 -1.75
N GLU A 21 -3.25 -17.40 -2.37
CA GLU A 21 -1.98 -17.16 -1.67
C GLU A 21 -2.03 -15.86 -0.84
N ILE A 22 -2.73 -14.82 -1.30
CA ILE A 22 -2.93 -13.57 -0.54
C ILE A 22 -3.88 -13.77 0.64
N LEU A 23 -4.96 -14.53 0.48
CA LEU A 23 -5.93 -14.82 1.54
C LEU A 23 -5.34 -15.74 2.62
N ASP A 24 -4.47 -16.67 2.20
CA ASP A 24 -3.74 -17.59 3.09
C ASP A 24 -2.41 -16.98 3.59
N ALA A 25 -2.01 -15.79 3.11
CA ALA A 25 -0.76 -15.16 3.48
C ALA A 25 -0.81 -14.60 4.90
N ASP A 26 0.34 -14.70 5.57
CA ASP A 26 0.62 -13.97 6.81
C ASP A 26 0.38 -12.46 6.60
N PRO A 27 -0.53 -11.82 7.38
CA PRO A 27 -0.80 -10.39 7.32
C PRO A 27 0.47 -9.51 7.34
N LYS A 28 1.53 -9.97 8.03
CA LYS A 28 2.85 -9.30 8.05
C LYS A 28 3.47 -9.23 6.66
N LYS A 29 3.42 -10.34 5.89
CA LYS A 29 3.93 -10.40 4.51
C LYS A 29 3.11 -9.54 3.57
N LEU A 30 1.77 -9.51 3.75
CA LEU A 30 0.90 -8.67 2.94
C LEU A 30 1.19 -7.19 3.14
N LEU A 31 1.41 -6.76 4.40
CA LEU A 31 1.82 -5.40 4.72
C LEU A 31 3.09 -5.01 3.96
N LEU A 32 4.14 -5.83 4.04
CA LEU A 32 5.42 -5.57 3.35
C LEU A 32 5.24 -5.51 1.82
N LYS A 33 4.40 -6.38 1.25
CA LYS A 33 4.10 -6.34 -0.20
C LYS A 33 3.42 -5.02 -0.61
N ILE A 34 2.54 -4.46 0.21
CA ILE A 34 1.92 -3.15 -0.08
C ILE A 34 2.96 -2.03 -0.04
N TYR A 35 3.89 -2.05 0.93
CA TYR A 35 5.02 -1.11 0.95
C TYR A 35 5.92 -1.24 -0.29
N ASP A 36 6.30 -2.47 -0.66
CA ASP A 36 7.11 -2.72 -1.86
C ASP A 36 6.42 -2.17 -3.12
N PHE A 37 5.12 -2.43 -3.25
CA PHE A 37 4.32 -1.91 -4.35
C PHE A 37 4.27 -0.39 -4.35
N ALA A 38 4.06 0.25 -3.19
CA ALA A 38 4.05 1.71 -3.09
C ALA A 38 5.41 2.30 -3.49
N ILE A 39 6.51 1.78 -2.94
CA ILE A 39 7.90 2.24 -3.21
C ILE A 39 8.24 2.13 -4.69
N VAL A 40 7.98 0.97 -5.33
CA VAL A 40 8.28 0.76 -6.75
C VAL A 40 7.51 1.75 -7.63
N ASN A 41 6.24 2.01 -7.32
CA ASN A 41 5.43 2.94 -8.09
C ASN A 41 5.78 4.41 -7.81
N SER A 42 6.19 4.74 -6.58
CA SER A 42 6.72 6.08 -6.26
C SER A 42 8.00 6.37 -7.04
N LYS A 43 8.94 5.40 -7.11
CA LYS A 43 10.15 5.51 -7.94
C LYS A 43 9.85 5.74 -9.42
N ARG A 44 8.72 5.22 -9.91
CA ARG A 44 8.24 5.38 -11.30
C ARG A 44 7.40 6.65 -11.51
N GLY A 45 7.13 7.42 -10.46
CA GLY A 45 6.22 8.58 -10.53
C GLY A 45 4.76 8.21 -10.80
N ASP A 46 4.36 6.96 -10.59
CA ASP A 46 2.98 6.50 -10.80
C ASP A 46 2.11 6.91 -9.61
N LEU A 47 1.54 8.13 -9.72
CA LEU A 47 0.68 8.75 -8.70
C LEU A 47 -0.52 7.87 -8.34
N ALA A 48 -1.20 7.32 -9.35
CA ALA A 48 -2.43 6.56 -9.14
C ALA A 48 -2.15 5.27 -8.36
N LYS A 49 -1.14 4.48 -8.78
CA LYS A 49 -0.80 3.24 -8.08
C LYS A 49 -0.23 3.50 -6.69
N THR A 50 0.61 4.52 -6.53
CA THR A 50 1.14 4.89 -5.20
C THR A 50 0.01 5.27 -4.25
N ASN A 51 -0.90 6.15 -4.68
CA ASN A 51 -1.99 6.60 -3.82
C ASN A 51 -2.98 5.49 -3.48
N ASN A 52 -3.23 4.55 -4.40
CA ASN A 52 -4.05 3.36 -4.10
C ASN A 52 -3.41 2.50 -2.99
N ALA A 53 -2.08 2.32 -3.04
CA ALA A 53 -1.35 1.58 -2.01
C ALA A 53 -1.39 2.30 -0.65
N LEU A 54 -1.16 3.62 -0.65
CA LEU A 54 -1.23 4.45 0.55
C LEU A 54 -2.63 4.44 1.17
N SER A 55 -3.69 4.50 0.36
CA SER A 55 -5.07 4.39 0.84
C SER A 55 -5.36 3.01 1.43
N ALA A 56 -4.82 1.93 0.85
CA ALA A 56 -4.94 0.59 1.42
C ALA A 56 -4.25 0.51 2.80
N LEU A 57 -3.06 1.10 2.95
CA LEU A 57 -2.38 1.18 4.25
C LEU A 57 -3.18 1.99 5.28
N ILE A 58 -3.76 3.13 4.88
CA ILE A 58 -4.62 3.95 5.75
C ILE A 58 -5.83 3.16 6.22
N ASN A 59 -6.52 2.47 5.29
CA ASN A 59 -7.72 1.70 5.60
C ASN A 59 -7.45 0.48 6.49
N ALA A 60 -6.21 0.00 6.53
CA ALA A 60 -5.79 -1.13 7.36
C ALA A 60 -5.35 -0.72 8.78
N LEU A 61 -5.36 0.56 9.12
CA LEU A 61 -4.97 1.04 10.45
C LEU A 61 -5.99 0.63 11.52
N ASN A 62 -5.49 0.26 12.71
CA ASN A 62 -6.31 -0.13 13.85
C ASN A 62 -6.51 1.07 14.80
N PHE A 63 -7.77 1.37 15.15
CA PHE A 63 -8.14 2.46 16.06
C PHE A 63 -8.91 1.99 17.30
N ASP A 64 -8.85 0.70 17.63
CA ASP A 64 -9.70 0.04 18.64
C ASP A 64 -9.28 0.36 20.08
N THR A 65 -7.97 0.54 20.33
CA THR A 65 -7.40 0.84 21.66
C THR A 65 -6.70 2.20 21.64
N GLU A 66 -6.53 2.84 22.79
CA GLU A 66 -5.84 4.13 22.84
C GLU A 66 -4.35 4.02 22.44
N GLU A 67 -3.71 2.90 22.76
CA GLU A 67 -2.35 2.59 22.34
C GLU A 67 -2.25 2.46 20.81
N THR A 68 -3.11 1.65 20.18
CA THR A 68 -3.11 1.46 18.72
C THR A 68 -3.51 2.74 17.99
N LYS A 69 -4.49 3.47 18.52
CA LYS A 69 -4.99 4.73 17.96
C LYS A 69 -3.91 5.80 17.88
N LYS A 70 -3.06 5.96 18.91
CA LYS A 70 -1.97 6.94 18.89
C LYS A 70 -0.99 6.68 17.73
N ILE A 71 -0.59 5.43 17.53
CA ILE A 71 0.32 5.03 16.44
C ILE A 71 -0.38 5.20 15.08
N SER A 72 -1.62 4.74 14.97
CA SER A 72 -2.42 4.82 13.75
C SER A 72 -2.65 6.25 13.28
N ILE A 73 -2.92 7.20 14.17
CA ILE A 73 -3.05 8.62 13.81
C ILE A 73 -1.74 9.15 13.21
N GLY A 74 -0.58 8.77 13.78
CA GLY A 74 0.73 9.15 13.26
C GLY A 74 0.98 8.61 11.85
N LEU A 75 0.74 7.31 11.66
CA LEU A 75 0.89 6.65 10.36
C LEU A 75 -0.06 7.22 9.32
N MET A 76 -1.32 7.45 9.67
CA MET A 76 -2.32 8.04 8.78
C MET A 76 -1.86 9.39 8.25
N LYS A 77 -1.39 10.29 9.13
CA LYS A 77 -0.87 11.60 8.75
C LYS A 77 0.34 11.50 7.84
N LEU A 78 1.25 10.56 8.11
CA LEU A 78 2.44 10.34 7.30
C LEU A 78 2.09 9.80 5.90
N TYR A 79 1.12 8.91 5.79
CA TYR A 79 0.63 8.41 4.49
C TYR A 79 -0.09 9.51 3.71
N GLN A 80 -0.92 10.33 4.35
CA GLN A 80 -1.57 11.49 3.72
C GLN A 80 -0.52 12.50 3.23
N PHE A 81 0.52 12.75 4.02
CA PHE A 81 1.67 13.54 3.60
C PHE A 81 2.34 12.95 2.36
N CYS A 82 2.57 11.64 2.32
CA CYS A 82 3.12 10.97 1.14
C CYS A 82 2.24 11.15 -0.11
N GLN A 83 0.91 11.05 0.02
CA GLN A 83 -0.02 11.29 -1.09
C GLN A 83 0.09 12.73 -1.62
N GLU A 84 0.27 13.71 -0.72
CA GLU A 84 0.50 15.10 -1.10
C GLU A 84 1.86 15.29 -1.79
N GLN A 85 2.93 14.70 -1.26
CA GLN A 85 4.26 14.76 -1.89
C GLN A 85 4.26 14.11 -3.29
N MET A 86 3.49 13.04 -3.50
CA MET A 86 3.30 12.46 -4.82
C MET A 86 2.63 13.44 -5.79
N ARG A 87 1.62 14.21 -5.35
CA ARG A 87 0.98 15.26 -6.17
C ARG A 87 1.96 16.38 -6.54
N GLN A 88 2.83 16.73 -5.61
CA GLN A 88 3.88 17.74 -5.80
C GLN A 88 5.09 17.22 -6.61
N LYS A 89 5.06 15.97 -7.07
CA LYS A 89 6.16 15.28 -7.78
C LYS A 89 7.45 15.13 -6.95
N ASN A 90 7.34 15.20 -5.63
CA ASN A 90 8.44 15.01 -4.68
C ASN A 90 8.66 13.51 -4.40
N PHE A 91 8.88 12.72 -5.44
CA PHE A 91 8.87 11.25 -5.38
C PHE A 91 9.94 10.68 -4.44
N ASN A 92 11.13 11.26 -4.41
CA ASN A 92 12.23 10.77 -3.57
C ASN A 92 11.91 10.87 -2.07
N ILE A 93 11.18 11.91 -1.66
CA ILE A 93 10.74 12.06 -0.26
C ILE A 93 9.83 10.88 0.12
N VAL A 94 8.89 10.53 -0.75
CA VAL A 94 7.95 9.42 -0.55
C VAL A 94 8.70 8.09 -0.50
N VAL A 95 9.63 7.86 -1.42
CA VAL A 95 10.45 6.65 -1.46
C VAL A 95 11.23 6.47 -0.16
N ASN A 96 11.86 7.52 0.35
CA ASN A 96 12.65 7.46 1.59
C ASN A 96 11.76 7.10 2.78
N ILE A 97 10.67 7.84 2.98
CA ILE A 97 9.74 7.60 4.10
C ILE A 97 9.20 6.17 4.07
N LEU A 98 8.73 5.71 2.91
CA LEU A 98 8.16 4.37 2.79
C LEU A 98 9.20 3.26 2.95
N SER A 99 10.44 3.50 2.54
CA SER A 99 11.54 2.56 2.73
C SER A 99 11.90 2.43 4.22
N ASP A 100 12.02 3.54 4.94
CA ASP A 100 12.34 3.54 6.37
C ASP A 100 11.24 2.85 7.20
N LEU A 101 9.97 3.12 6.90
CA LEU A 101 8.85 2.45 7.56
C LEU A 101 8.83 0.95 7.27
N ARG A 102 9.09 0.55 6.02
CA ARG A 102 9.17 -0.87 5.64
C ARG A 102 10.26 -1.60 6.42
N GLU A 103 11.45 -1.03 6.51
CA GLU A 103 12.56 -1.62 7.27
C GLU A 103 12.26 -1.65 8.78
N THR A 104 11.53 -0.67 9.29
CA THR A 104 11.03 -0.66 10.68
C THR A 104 10.09 -1.83 10.93
N TRP A 105 9.10 -2.06 10.05
CA TRP A 105 8.20 -3.22 10.17
C TRP A 105 8.94 -4.55 10.07
N LEU A 106 9.89 -4.66 9.14
CA LEU A 106 10.71 -5.86 9.00
C LEU A 106 11.50 -6.15 10.29
N THR A 107 12.02 -5.10 10.93
CA THR A 107 12.70 -5.20 12.22
C THR A 107 11.73 -5.68 13.30
N VAL A 108 10.57 -5.02 13.46
CA VAL A 108 9.54 -5.40 14.44
C VAL A 108 9.13 -6.86 14.31
N PHE A 109 8.89 -7.34 13.08
CA PHE A 109 8.50 -8.73 12.84
C PHE A 109 9.61 -9.71 13.24
N ARG A 110 10.88 -9.40 12.92
CA ARG A 110 12.02 -10.22 13.34
C ARG A 110 12.21 -10.27 14.86
N THR A 111 11.89 -9.19 15.59
CA THR A 111 12.00 -9.17 17.05
C THR A 111 10.82 -9.84 17.73
N ALA A 112 9.63 -9.77 17.14
CA ALA A 112 8.42 -10.37 17.70
C ALA A 112 8.34 -11.90 17.50
N ASP A 113 9.07 -12.44 16.53
CA ASP A 113 9.13 -13.88 16.24
C ASP A 113 10.27 -14.61 17.01
N LYS A 114 10.96 -13.89 17.93
CA LYS A 114 11.95 -14.46 18.86
C LYS A 114 11.32 -14.77 20.21
#